data_AF-A0A1B9E7V6-F1
#
_entry.id   AF-A0A1B9E7V6-F1
#
_cell.length_a   1.000
_cell.length_b   1.000
_cell.length_c   1.000
_cell.angle_alpha   90.00
_cell.angle_beta   90.00
_cell.angle_gamma   90.00
#
_symmetry.space_group_name_H-M   'P 1'
#
loop_
_entity.id
_entity.type
_entity.pdbx_description
1 polymer ?
#
loop_
_entity_poly.entity_id
_entity_poly.type
_entity_poly.pdbx_seq_one_letter_code
_entity_poly.pdbx_strand_id
1 'polypeptide(L)'
;MNITIKNASIKNSLFLKYGYDHFVGSTKYSHPSTTGDAPIHEDLREAFLALTPHFAFICEEISESVCRQAIDDYIKGVFYQDAETDPLRKYTVIGFTLGKDSEGVTIIGSKRLESGKSISIPTPFMKWDDDYAFDTELIAAVDLLKSEVYEYIEGKRAPAQHQTGNMFEQDEEEEKEAFADADQEM
;
A
#
# COMPACT_ATOMS: atom_id res chain seq x y z
N MET A 1 -14.18 4.81 11.00
CA MET A 1 -13.81 3.54 11.66
C MET A 1 -12.40 3.77 12.22
N ASN A 2 -12.15 3.64 13.53
CA ASN A 2 -10.80 3.91 14.06
C ASN A 2 -9.97 2.63 13.98
N ILE A 3 -9.29 2.46 12.84
CA ILE A 3 -8.39 1.34 12.58
C ILE A 3 -6.94 1.81 12.73
N THR A 4 -6.12 1.02 13.41
CA THR A 4 -4.67 1.23 13.55
C THR A 4 -3.95 0.06 12.90
N ILE A 5 -3.27 0.31 11.79
CA ILE A 5 -2.45 -0.69 11.10
C ILE A 5 -1.22 -1.00 11.95
N LYS A 6 -0.85 -2.29 12.03
CA LYS A 6 0.32 -2.77 12.76
C LYS A 6 1.39 -3.34 11.85
N ASN A 7 0.99 -4.05 10.82
CA ASN A 7 1.91 -4.66 9.87
C ASN A 7 1.21 -4.84 8.52
N ALA A 8 2.00 -4.87 7.46
CA ALA A 8 1.55 -5.42 6.19
C ALA A 8 2.71 -6.10 5.46
N SER A 9 2.38 -7.11 4.66
CA SER A 9 3.31 -7.81 3.80
C SER A 9 2.65 -8.32 2.52
N ILE A 10 3.36 -8.24 1.41
CA ILE A 10 2.96 -8.76 0.12
C ILE A 10 3.17 -10.28 0.12
N LYS A 11 2.10 -11.01 -0.20
CA LYS A 11 2.11 -12.46 -0.37
C LYS A 11 1.90 -12.81 -1.83
N ASN A 12 2.76 -13.67 -2.37
CA ASN A 12 2.70 -14.17 -3.75
C ASN A 12 2.65 -13.06 -4.83
N SER A 13 3.20 -11.87 -4.55
CA SER A 13 3.15 -10.69 -5.43
C SER A 13 1.75 -10.12 -5.73
N LEU A 14 0.67 -10.84 -5.43
CA LEU A 14 -0.71 -10.43 -5.74
C LEU A 14 -1.48 -9.94 -4.52
N PHE A 15 -1.31 -10.56 -3.36
CA PHE A 15 -2.21 -10.36 -2.22
C PHE A 15 -1.51 -9.63 -1.09
N LEU A 16 -2.22 -8.77 -0.39
CA LEU A 16 -1.72 -8.13 0.83
C LEU A 16 -2.15 -8.92 2.06
N LYS A 17 -1.18 -9.30 2.89
CA LYS A 17 -1.39 -9.73 4.26
C LYS A 17 -1.20 -8.51 5.16
N TYR A 18 -2.12 -8.23 6.07
CA TYR A 18 -2.06 -7.07 6.93
C TYR A 18 -2.65 -7.37 8.31
N GLY A 19 -2.13 -6.70 9.32
CA GLY A 19 -2.58 -6.78 10.70
C GLY A 19 -3.03 -5.41 11.16
N TYR A 20 -4.20 -5.33 11.80
CA TYR A 20 -4.76 -4.08 12.28
C TYR A 20 -5.52 -4.29 13.60
N ASP A 21 -5.61 -3.23 14.38
CA ASP A 21 -6.51 -3.14 15.51
C ASP A 21 -7.65 -2.19 15.18
N HIS A 22 -8.87 -2.49 15.63
CA HIS A 22 -9.97 -1.54 15.54
C HIS A 22 -10.66 -1.39 16.89
N PHE A 23 -11.15 -0.18 17.16
CA PHE A 23 -11.86 0.13 18.41
C PHE A 23 -13.36 0.25 18.14
N VAL A 24 -14.17 -0.51 18.87
CA VAL A 24 -15.63 -0.36 18.91
C VAL A 24 -16.02 0.06 20.32
N GLY A 25 -16.34 1.35 20.48
CA GLY A 25 -16.51 1.96 21.80
C GLY A 25 -15.20 1.98 22.59
N SER A 26 -15.20 1.39 23.79
CA SER A 26 -13.99 1.22 24.63
C SER A 26 -13.26 -0.11 24.43
N THR A 27 -13.81 -1.00 23.59
CA THR A 27 -13.27 -2.36 23.40
C THR A 27 -12.38 -2.42 22.18
N LYS A 28 -11.16 -2.93 22.39
CA LYS A 28 -10.14 -3.11 21.36
C LYS A 28 -10.25 -4.51 20.74
N TYR A 29 -10.43 -4.58 19.42
CA TYR A 29 -10.40 -5.81 18.64
C TYR A 29 -9.09 -5.87 17.86
N SER A 30 -8.32 -6.94 18.02
CA SER A 30 -7.06 -7.13 17.32
C SER A 30 -7.17 -8.19 16.25
N HIS A 31 -6.79 -7.84 15.03
CA HIS A 31 -6.65 -8.74 13.90
C HIS A 31 -5.15 -8.83 13.53
N PRO A 32 -4.41 -9.79 14.11
CA PRO A 32 -2.96 -9.84 13.96
C PRO A 32 -2.51 -10.27 12.55
N SER A 33 -3.38 -10.92 11.78
CA SER A 33 -3.06 -11.47 10.47
C SER A 33 -4.34 -11.70 9.66
N THR A 34 -4.70 -10.73 8.84
CA THR A 34 -5.74 -10.83 7.81
C THR A 34 -5.07 -10.92 6.45
N THR A 35 -5.58 -11.76 5.55
CA THR A 35 -5.14 -11.80 4.15
C THR A 35 -6.27 -11.21 3.33
N GLY A 36 -5.97 -10.22 2.50
CA GLY A 36 -6.95 -9.70 1.55
C GLY A 36 -7.01 -10.59 0.32
N ASP A 37 -8.22 -10.76 -0.20
CA ASP A 37 -8.50 -11.56 -1.41
C ASP A 37 -8.43 -10.73 -2.70
N ALA A 38 -8.19 -9.42 -2.60
CA ALA A 38 -8.06 -8.52 -3.75
C ALA A 38 -6.60 -8.43 -4.22
N PRO A 39 -6.37 -8.19 -5.52
CA PRO A 39 -5.05 -7.84 -6.01
C PRO A 39 -4.62 -6.47 -5.47
N ILE A 40 -3.33 -6.32 -5.13
CA ILE A 40 -2.75 -5.04 -4.73
C ILE A 40 -2.72 -4.03 -5.88
N HIS A 41 -3.01 -2.77 -5.58
CA HIS A 41 -2.91 -1.67 -6.53
C HIS A 41 -1.45 -1.33 -6.84
N GLU A 42 -1.20 -0.67 -7.97
CA GLU A 42 0.13 -0.20 -8.37
C GLU A 42 0.67 0.82 -7.37
N ASP A 43 -0.17 1.75 -6.88
CA ASP A 43 0.19 2.74 -5.85
C ASP A 43 0.76 2.08 -4.58
N LEU A 44 0.15 0.98 -4.11
CA LEU A 44 0.67 0.25 -2.96
C LEU A 44 2.03 -0.38 -3.26
N ARG A 45 2.25 -0.89 -4.49
CA ARG A 45 3.56 -1.39 -4.90
C ARG A 45 4.61 -0.29 -4.95
N GLU A 46 4.24 0.89 -5.45
CA GLU A 46 5.12 2.06 -5.47
C GLU A 46 5.47 2.53 -4.06
N ALA A 47 4.51 2.51 -3.12
CA ALA A 47 4.77 2.80 -1.72
C ALA A 47 5.78 1.81 -1.11
N PHE A 48 5.70 0.52 -1.46
CA PHE A 48 6.72 -0.46 -1.06
C PHE A 48 8.09 -0.21 -1.70
N LEU A 49 8.13 0.28 -2.95
CA LEU A 49 9.38 0.64 -3.62
C LEU A 49 10.06 1.83 -2.92
N ALA A 50 9.31 2.78 -2.38
CA ALA A 50 9.83 3.91 -1.61
C ALA A 50 10.67 3.48 -0.39
N LEU A 51 10.36 2.32 0.20
CA LEU A 51 11.11 1.77 1.34
C LEU A 51 12.38 1.02 0.95
N THR A 52 12.59 0.72 -0.34
CA THR A 52 13.75 -0.02 -0.83
C THR A 52 15.10 0.66 -0.55
N PRO A 53 15.30 1.97 -0.81
CA PRO A 53 16.54 2.64 -0.47
C PRO A 53 16.82 2.61 1.04
N HIS A 54 15.80 2.85 1.86
CA HIS A 54 15.92 2.79 3.32
C HIS A 54 16.31 1.39 3.80
N PHE A 55 15.65 0.35 3.28
CA PHE A 55 15.95 -1.04 3.60
C PHE A 55 17.42 -1.37 3.32
N ALA A 56 17.90 -1.05 2.11
CA ALA A 56 19.27 -1.34 1.72
C ALA A 56 20.30 -0.53 2.53
N PHE A 57 19.99 0.73 2.88
CA PHE A 57 20.87 1.56 3.70
C PHE A 57 20.94 1.10 5.15
N ILE A 58 19.80 0.76 5.77
CA ILE A 58 19.73 0.22 7.13
C ILE A 58 20.47 -1.13 7.24
N CYS A 59 20.45 -1.93 6.18
CA CYS A 59 21.23 -3.16 6.10
C CYS A 59 22.72 -2.94 5.75
N GLU A 60 23.20 -1.70 5.70
CA GLU A 60 24.58 -1.32 5.36
C GLU A 60 25.03 -1.82 3.97
N GLU A 61 24.09 -2.04 3.05
CA GLU A 61 24.36 -2.61 1.73
C GLU A 61 24.64 -1.55 0.64
N ILE A 62 24.33 -0.28 0.93
CA ILE A 62 24.56 0.87 0.05
C ILE A 62 25.16 2.03 0.86
N SER A 63 25.84 2.96 0.18
CA SER A 63 26.32 4.19 0.80
C SER A 63 25.20 5.22 0.98
N GLU A 64 25.41 6.16 1.90
CA GLU A 64 24.48 7.29 2.14
C GLU A 64 24.20 8.08 0.86
N SER A 65 25.22 8.32 0.02
CA SER A 65 25.07 9.03 -1.26
C SER A 65 24.10 8.32 -2.23
N VAL A 66 24.17 7.00 -2.30
CA VAL A 66 23.29 6.18 -3.16
C VAL A 66 21.88 6.17 -2.58
N CYS A 67 21.73 6.07 -1.26
CA CYS A 67 20.44 6.16 -0.58
C CYS A 67 19.75 7.50 -0.87
N ARG A 68 20.47 8.62 -0.68
CA ARG A 68 19.95 9.97 -0.93
C ARG A 68 19.51 10.15 -2.39
N GLN A 69 20.35 9.71 -3.33
CA GLN A 69 20.02 9.79 -4.75
C GLN A 69 18.75 9.00 -5.08
N ALA A 70 18.63 7.76 -4.58
CA ALA A 70 17.47 6.93 -4.83
C ALA A 70 16.16 7.50 -4.22
N ILE A 71 16.25 8.14 -3.05
CA ILE A 71 15.11 8.85 -2.44
C ILE A 71 14.72 10.06 -3.32
N ASP A 72 15.69 10.85 -3.75
CA ASP A 72 15.45 12.01 -4.63
C ASP A 72 14.85 11.59 -5.99
N ASP A 73 15.34 10.48 -6.57
CA ASP A 73 14.85 9.94 -7.83
C ASP A 73 13.41 9.45 -7.72
N TYR A 74 13.06 8.80 -6.60
CA TYR A 74 11.68 8.43 -6.28
C TYR A 74 10.77 9.66 -6.19
N ILE A 75 11.20 10.73 -5.49
CA ILE A 75 10.43 11.98 -5.37
C ILE A 75 10.22 12.65 -6.74
N LYS A 76 11.20 12.54 -7.65
CA LYS A 76 11.11 13.08 -9.01
C LYS A 76 10.31 12.19 -9.97
N GLY A 77 9.80 11.04 -9.51
CA GLY A 77 9.09 10.06 -10.35
C GLY A 77 10.00 9.34 -11.34
N VAL A 78 11.31 9.34 -11.11
CA VAL A 78 12.29 8.61 -11.92
C VAL A 78 12.44 7.23 -11.31
N PHE A 79 11.65 6.28 -11.80
CA PHE A 79 11.75 4.90 -11.37
C PHE A 79 12.92 4.21 -12.10
N TYR A 80 13.92 3.80 -11.32
CA TYR A 80 15.04 2.89 -11.65
C TYR A 80 15.30 2.68 -13.16
N GLN A 81 16.11 3.56 -13.76
CA GLN A 81 16.57 3.41 -15.14
C GLN A 81 17.71 2.37 -15.19
N ASP A 82 17.43 1.25 -15.85
CA ASP A 82 18.32 0.16 -16.23
C ASP A 82 18.73 -0.91 -15.20
N ALA A 83 18.67 -2.17 -15.68
CA ALA A 83 18.85 -3.39 -14.90
C ALA A 83 20.30 -3.69 -14.49
N GLU A 84 21.26 -3.09 -15.20
CA GLU A 84 22.69 -3.40 -15.03
C GLU A 84 23.42 -2.39 -14.15
N THR A 85 22.87 -1.19 -13.97
CA THR A 85 23.52 -0.08 -13.26
C THR A 85 22.99 0.13 -11.85
N ASP A 86 21.79 -0.33 -11.54
CA ASP A 86 21.16 0.02 -10.27
C ASP A 86 21.44 -1.02 -9.15
N PRO A 87 22.19 -0.64 -8.11
CA PRO A 87 22.47 -1.53 -6.98
C PRO A 87 21.23 -1.85 -6.15
N LEU A 88 20.11 -1.13 -6.29
CA LEU A 88 18.89 -1.36 -5.52
C LEU A 88 18.01 -2.45 -6.11
N ARG A 89 18.17 -2.80 -7.40
CA ARG A 89 17.32 -3.79 -8.09
C ARG A 89 17.44 -5.21 -7.53
N LYS A 90 18.55 -5.53 -6.84
CA LYS A 90 18.70 -6.80 -6.12
C LYS A 90 17.87 -6.87 -4.84
N TYR A 91 17.34 -5.75 -4.35
CA TYR A 91 16.50 -5.68 -3.17
C TYR A 91 15.03 -5.49 -3.56
N THR A 92 14.14 -6.06 -2.75
CA THR A 92 12.70 -5.89 -2.91
C THR A 92 12.08 -5.91 -1.54
N VAL A 93 11.43 -4.82 -1.14
CA VAL A 93 10.67 -4.79 0.11
C VAL A 93 9.39 -5.57 -0.05
N ILE A 94 9.15 -6.49 0.88
CA ILE A 94 7.97 -7.37 0.88
C ILE A 94 7.04 -7.09 2.05
N GLY A 95 7.45 -6.32 3.04
CA GLY A 95 6.61 -6.02 4.19
C GLY A 95 7.22 -5.03 5.15
N PHE A 96 6.42 -4.59 6.10
CA PHE A 96 6.84 -3.77 7.22
C PHE A 96 6.04 -4.15 8.47
N THR A 97 6.62 -3.92 9.63
CA THR A 97 6.01 -4.12 10.93
C THR A 97 6.29 -2.89 11.78
N LEU A 98 5.23 -2.27 12.30
CA LEU A 98 5.34 -1.14 13.20
C LEU A 98 5.62 -1.64 14.62
N GLY A 99 6.41 -0.85 15.34
CA GLY A 99 6.65 -1.03 16.76
C GLY A 99 5.36 -0.91 17.57
N LYS A 100 5.42 -1.39 18.81
CA LYS A 100 4.35 -1.13 19.78
C LYS A 100 4.19 0.38 19.92
N ASP A 101 2.95 0.85 19.87
CA ASP A 101 2.58 2.27 19.91
C ASP A 101 3.09 3.12 18.71
N SER A 102 3.49 2.46 17.61
CA SER A 102 3.98 3.11 16.38
C SER A 102 5.23 3.97 16.59
N GLU A 103 6.04 3.68 17.61
CA GLU A 103 7.29 4.40 17.93
C GLU A 103 8.47 4.04 17.00
N GLY A 104 8.27 3.12 16.06
CA GLY A 104 9.29 2.71 15.12
C GLY A 104 8.78 1.73 14.06
N VAL A 105 9.70 1.26 13.22
CA VAL A 105 9.41 0.35 12.11
C VAL A 105 10.52 -0.70 11.94
N THR A 106 10.11 -1.90 11.58
CA THR A 106 10.95 -2.96 11.04
C THR A 106 10.52 -3.21 9.61
N ILE A 107 11.45 -3.09 8.67
CA ILE A 107 11.20 -3.35 7.25
C ILE A 107 11.59 -4.80 6.96
N ILE A 108 10.80 -5.50 6.16
CA ILE A 108 11.08 -6.86 5.72
C ILE A 108 11.32 -6.81 4.23
N GLY A 109 12.56 -7.08 3.84
CA GLY A 109 12.97 -7.13 2.44
C GLY A 109 13.37 -8.52 2.00
N SER A 110 13.65 -8.62 0.72
CA SER A 110 14.28 -9.77 0.09
C SER A 110 15.43 -9.31 -0.79
N LYS A 111 16.52 -10.07 -0.78
CA LYS A 111 17.72 -9.85 -1.59
C LYS A 111 17.88 -11.01 -2.57
N ARG A 112 18.02 -10.70 -3.85
CA ARG A 112 18.38 -11.68 -4.88
C ARG A 112 19.90 -11.87 -4.89
N LEU A 113 20.33 -13.12 -4.73
CA LEU A 113 21.72 -13.53 -4.77
C LEU A 113 22.15 -13.83 -6.20
N GLU A 114 23.46 -13.73 -6.48
CA GLU A 114 24.06 -14.10 -7.77
C GLU A 114 23.81 -15.57 -8.15
N SER A 115 23.61 -16.43 -7.15
CA SER A 115 23.22 -17.84 -7.35
C SER A 115 21.81 -18.04 -7.91
N GLY A 116 21.04 -16.96 -8.13
CA GLY A 116 19.65 -16.98 -8.58
C GLY A 116 18.63 -17.23 -7.47
N LYS A 117 19.08 -17.52 -6.24
CA LYS A 117 18.23 -17.68 -5.05
C LYS A 117 17.87 -16.31 -4.46
N SER A 118 16.75 -16.24 -3.75
CA SER A 118 16.35 -15.04 -3.00
C SER A 118 16.32 -15.35 -1.50
N ILE A 119 16.85 -14.44 -0.69
CA ILE A 119 16.82 -14.50 0.78
C ILE A 119 15.92 -13.40 1.31
N SER A 120 15.10 -13.69 2.31
CA SER A 120 14.33 -12.65 3.02
C SER A 120 15.06 -12.23 4.29
N ILE A 121 15.19 -10.93 4.50
CA ILE A 121 15.97 -10.33 5.59
C ILE A 121 15.08 -9.26 6.24
N PRO A 122 14.81 -9.34 7.55
CA PRO A 122 14.24 -8.23 8.31
C PRO A 122 15.34 -7.24 8.73
N THR A 123 15.06 -5.95 8.69
CA THR A 123 15.96 -4.92 9.23
C THR A 123 15.95 -4.96 10.77
N PRO A 124 16.98 -4.38 11.41
CA PRO A 124 16.87 -3.94 12.80
C PRO A 124 15.62 -3.07 13.01
N PHE A 125 15.10 -3.09 14.23
CA PHE A 125 14.01 -2.21 14.63
C PHE A 125 14.52 -0.77 14.71
N MET A 126 14.01 0.10 13.85
CA MET A 126 14.35 1.52 13.81
C MET A 126 13.32 2.30 14.60
N LYS A 127 13.77 3.15 15.54
CA LYS A 127 12.89 4.11 16.21
C LYS A 127 12.88 5.43 15.44
N TRP A 128 11.79 6.19 15.54
CA TRP A 128 11.67 7.47 14.84
C TRP A 128 12.58 8.58 15.39
N ASP A 129 13.12 8.41 16.59
CA ASP A 129 14.05 9.33 17.27
C ASP A 129 15.47 8.73 17.37
N ASP A 130 15.82 7.87 16.40
CA ASP A 130 17.15 7.28 16.29
C ASP A 130 18.06 8.17 15.41
N ASP A 131 19.39 8.01 15.48
CA ASP A 131 20.37 8.78 14.70
C ASP A 131 20.40 8.38 13.19
N TYR A 132 19.22 8.17 12.60
CA TYR A 132 19.08 7.78 11.19
C TYR A 132 19.03 9.01 10.29
N ALA A 133 19.93 9.07 9.31
CA ALA A 133 20.13 10.24 8.45
C ALA A 133 18.95 10.62 7.54
N PHE A 134 17.98 9.72 7.35
CA PHE A 134 16.81 9.89 6.47
C PHE A 134 15.50 9.55 7.20
N ASP A 135 15.42 9.90 8.48
CA ASP A 135 14.28 9.65 9.37
C ASP A 135 12.99 10.28 8.82
N THR A 136 13.04 11.51 8.35
CA THR A 136 11.86 12.22 7.84
C THR A 136 11.27 11.56 6.60
N GLU A 137 12.12 11.12 5.68
CA GLU A 137 11.73 10.46 4.44
C GLU A 137 11.23 9.04 4.71
N LEU A 138 11.83 8.34 5.69
CA LEU A 138 11.35 7.04 6.13
C LEU A 138 9.96 7.14 6.77
N ILE A 139 9.73 8.13 7.63
CA ILE A 139 8.41 8.39 8.24
C ILE A 139 7.39 8.66 7.15
N ALA A 140 7.70 9.54 6.20
CA ALA A 140 6.81 9.87 5.09
C ALA A 140 6.48 8.64 4.22
N ALA A 141 7.47 7.82 3.88
CA ALA A 141 7.27 6.59 3.11
C ALA A 141 6.39 5.57 3.87
N VAL A 142 6.60 5.43 5.18
CA VAL A 142 5.78 4.55 6.02
C VAL A 142 4.35 5.08 6.18
N ASP A 143 4.16 6.39 6.31
CA ASP A 143 2.83 6.99 6.43
C ASP A 143 2.04 6.90 5.12
N LEU A 144 2.69 7.09 3.97
CA LEU A 144 2.09 6.81 2.66
C LEU A 144 1.65 5.35 2.56
N LEU A 145 2.51 4.43 2.99
CA LEU A 145 2.18 3.01 2.94
C LEU A 145 1.04 2.64 3.89
N LYS A 146 0.95 3.28 5.07
CA LYS A 146 -0.20 3.14 5.97
C LYS A 146 -1.49 3.64 5.30
N SER A 147 -1.47 4.78 4.61
CA SER A 147 -2.67 5.30 3.93
C SER A 147 -3.11 4.35 2.82
N GLU A 148 -2.20 3.83 2.00
CA GLU A 148 -2.52 2.86 0.94
C GLU A 148 -3.12 1.55 1.51
N VAL A 149 -2.55 1.05 2.62
CA VAL A 149 -3.10 -0.13 3.30
C VAL A 149 -4.47 0.16 3.90
N TYR A 150 -4.69 1.37 4.42
CA TYR A 150 -5.99 1.79 4.93
C TYR A 150 -7.04 1.85 3.82
N GLU A 151 -6.70 2.44 2.67
CA GLU A 151 -7.57 2.49 1.49
C GLU A 151 -7.88 1.09 0.96
N TYR A 152 -6.90 0.19 0.96
CA TYR A 152 -7.09 -1.22 0.62
C TYR A 152 -8.06 -1.93 1.58
N ILE A 153 -8.01 -1.63 2.88
CA ILE A 153 -8.92 -2.17 3.90
C ILE A 153 -10.34 -1.59 3.75
N GLU A 154 -10.47 -0.30 3.47
CA GLU A 154 -11.77 0.36 3.24
C GLU A 154 -12.41 -0.04 1.89
N GLY A 155 -11.67 -0.74 1.03
CA GLY A 155 -12.20 -1.35 -0.18
C GLY A 155 -11.98 -0.52 -1.44
N LYS A 156 -11.01 0.39 -1.45
CA LYS A 156 -10.46 0.95 -2.70
C LYS A 156 -9.75 -0.18 -3.44
N ARG A 157 -10.51 -0.86 -4.29
CA ARG A 157 -10.06 -1.93 -5.17
C ARG A 157 -9.65 -1.30 -6.49
N ALA A 158 -8.59 -1.78 -7.12
CA ALA A 158 -8.35 -1.53 -8.54
C ALA A 158 -9.67 -1.77 -9.30
N PRO A 159 -10.09 -0.90 -10.23
CA PRO A 159 -11.28 -1.17 -11.01
C PRO A 159 -11.13 -2.54 -11.66
N ALA A 160 -12.09 -3.43 -11.40
CA ALA A 160 -12.17 -4.67 -12.12
C ALA A 160 -12.23 -4.31 -13.61
N GLN A 161 -11.21 -4.69 -14.36
CA GLN A 161 -11.15 -4.45 -15.79
C GLN A 161 -12.13 -5.38 -16.50
N HIS A 162 -13.44 -5.16 -16.36
CA HIS A 162 -14.62 -5.73 -17.05
C HIS A 162 -15.86 -5.00 -16.48
N GLN A 163 -16.75 -4.29 -17.16
CA GLN A 163 -17.02 -4.03 -18.57
C GLN A 163 -17.69 -2.64 -18.66
N THR A 164 -17.23 -1.82 -19.58
CA THR A 164 -17.98 -0.67 -20.09
C THR A 164 -19.20 -1.20 -20.83
N GLY A 165 -20.41 -0.99 -20.30
CA GLY A 165 -21.64 -1.40 -20.98
C GLY A 165 -22.87 -1.36 -20.09
N ASN A 166 -23.41 -0.15 -19.90
CA ASN A 166 -24.82 0.19 -19.62
C ASN A 166 -24.98 1.34 -18.61
N MET A 167 -24.39 2.50 -18.92
CA MET A 167 -24.87 3.79 -18.42
C MET A 167 -25.04 4.75 -19.61
N PHE A 168 -26.09 4.52 -20.39
CA PHE A 168 -26.70 5.40 -21.40
C PHE A 168 -28.12 4.83 -21.50
N GLU A 169 -29.15 5.43 -20.91
CA GLU A 169 -29.95 6.58 -21.34
C GLU A 169 -31.16 6.56 -20.36
N GLN A 170 -31.85 7.61 -19.95
CA GLN A 170 -31.85 9.05 -20.17
C GLN A 170 -32.95 9.56 -19.21
N ASP A 171 -32.68 10.61 -18.44
CA ASP A 171 -33.73 11.37 -17.77
C ASP A 171 -34.60 12.04 -18.85
N GLU A 172 -35.93 11.98 -18.76
CA GLU A 172 -36.84 13.02 -19.25
C GLU A 172 -38.27 12.84 -18.70
N GLU A 173 -38.56 13.68 -17.70
CA GLU A 173 -39.74 14.54 -17.49
C GLU A 173 -41.19 14.01 -17.40
N GLU A 174 -41.89 14.68 -16.47
CA GLU A 174 -43.29 14.61 -16.07
C GLU A 174 -44.28 14.90 -17.21
N GLU A 175 -45.44 14.24 -17.20
CA GLU A 175 -46.69 14.93 -17.59
C GLU A 175 -47.90 14.42 -16.80
N LYS A 176 -48.75 15.38 -16.44
CA LYS A 176 -49.84 15.32 -15.47
C LYS A 176 -51.18 14.89 -16.09
N GLU A 177 -52.10 14.61 -15.16
CA GLU A 177 -53.56 14.85 -15.24
C GLU A 177 -54.49 13.77 -15.86
N ALA A 178 -55.11 13.03 -14.94
CA ALA A 178 -56.55 12.86 -14.75
C ALA A 178 -57.47 12.89 -15.98
N PHE A 179 -58.17 11.78 -16.23
CA PHE A 179 -59.62 11.81 -16.50
C PHE A 179 -60.32 10.58 -15.91
N ALA A 180 -61.37 10.86 -15.16
CA ALA A 180 -62.30 9.92 -14.55
C ALA A 180 -63.35 9.43 -15.56
N ASP A 181 -63.97 8.30 -15.21
CA ASP A 181 -65.31 7.78 -15.59
C ASP A 181 -66.11 8.52 -16.69
N ALA A 182 -66.53 7.77 -17.72
CA ALA A 182 -67.92 7.68 -18.16
C ALA A 182 -68.07 6.76 -19.39
N ASP A 183 -69.03 5.83 -19.32
CA ASP A 183 -69.94 5.34 -20.39
C ASP A 183 -69.33 4.74 -21.68
N GLN A 184 -69.92 3.81 -22.43
CA GLN A 184 -71.14 2.99 -22.42
C GLN A 184 -70.95 1.98 -23.58
N GLU A 185 -71.59 0.82 -23.46
CA GLU A 185 -72.16 -0.01 -24.53
C GLU A 185 -71.56 0.02 -25.96
N MET A 186 -71.07 -1.14 -26.40
CA MET A 186 -71.68 -1.87 -27.53
C MET A 186 -71.28 -3.35 -27.55
#